data_AF-A0A1J0EUN5-F1
#
_entry.id   AF-A0A1J0EUN5-F1
#
_cell.length_a   1.000
_cell.length_b   1.000
_cell.length_c   1.000
_cell.angle_alpha   90.00
_cell.angle_beta   90.00
_cell.angle_gamma   90.00
#
_symmetry.space_group_name_H-M   'P 1'
#
loop_
_entity.id
_entity.type
_entity.pdbx_description
1 polymer ?
#
loop_
_entity_poly.entity_id
_entity_poly.type
_entity_poly.pdbx_seq_one_letter_code
_entity_poly.pdbx_strand_id
1 'polypeptide(L)'
;MENMTPSSKNYRSELVIAWASLTAEARSLVESLSERCADGLAMELHRLATAGTDRNYRFGRCRGFIEAAGQRDELTYQQASDLLDYCSRIDLNRRAMERQSK
;
A
#
# COMPACT_ATOMS: atom_id res chain seq x y z
N MET A 1 1.31 20.66 -24.95
CA MET A 1 1.70 19.28 -24.59
C MET A 1 2.77 19.38 -23.53
N GLU A 2 2.44 19.14 -22.26
CA GLU A 2 3.43 19.16 -21.18
C GLU A 2 4.29 17.90 -21.25
N ASN A 3 5.59 18.07 -21.49
CA ASN A 3 6.57 16.98 -21.47
C ASN A 3 6.79 16.52 -20.02
N MET A 4 6.01 15.55 -19.58
CA MET A 4 6.26 14.84 -18.32
C MET A 4 7.55 14.03 -18.44
N THR A 5 8.48 14.23 -17.50
CA THR A 5 9.74 13.47 -17.44
C THR A 5 9.44 11.97 -17.26
N PRO A 6 10.25 11.05 -17.82
CA PRO A 6 9.98 9.61 -17.76
C PRO A 6 9.76 9.06 -16.34
N SER A 7 10.46 9.59 -15.34
CA SER A 7 10.28 9.24 -13.92
C SER A 7 8.86 9.53 -13.41
N SER A 8 8.25 10.63 -13.86
CA SER A 8 6.90 11.03 -13.46
C SER A 8 5.82 10.21 -14.18
N LYS A 9 6.08 9.81 -15.43
CA LYS A 9 5.19 8.92 -16.19
C LYS A 9 5.16 7.51 -15.56
N ASN A 10 6.34 6.98 -15.21
CA ASN A 10 6.44 5.67 -14.56
C ASN A 10 5.77 5.67 -13.19
N TYR A 11 5.96 6.73 -12.39
CA TYR A 11 5.28 6.88 -11.11
C TYR A 11 3.76 6.87 -11.23
N ARG A 12 3.21 7.67 -12.16
CA ARG A 12 1.75 7.72 -12.39
C ARG A 12 1.20 6.37 -12.84
N SER A 13 1.91 5.67 -13.74
CA SER A 13 1.50 4.34 -14.17
C SER A 13 1.52 3.31 -13.04
N GLU A 14 2.57 3.31 -12.20
CA GLU A 14 2.67 2.43 -11.04
C GLU A 14 1.57 2.73 -10.02
N LEU A 15 1.25 4.01 -9.80
CA LEU A 15 0.19 4.45 -8.89
C LEU A 15 -1.21 3.99 -9.33
N VAL A 16 -1.51 4.07 -10.63
CA VAL A 16 -2.78 3.55 -11.17
C VAL A 16 -2.91 2.04 -10.93
N ILE A 17 -1.84 1.29 -11.15
CA ILE A 17 -1.81 -0.16 -10.90
C ILE A 17 -1.97 -0.44 -9.40
N ALA A 18 -1.30 0.34 -8.55
CA ALA A 18 -1.37 0.20 -7.11
C ALA A 18 -2.81 0.36 -6.60
N TRP A 19 -3.50 1.42 -7.01
CA TRP A 19 -4.91 1.65 -6.70
C TRP A 19 -5.84 0.58 -7.26
N ALA A 20 -5.54 0.04 -8.44
CA ALA A 20 -6.33 -1.05 -9.04
C ALA A 20 -6.13 -2.40 -8.33
N SER A 21 -5.03 -2.57 -7.59
CA SER A 21 -4.72 -3.82 -6.87
C SER A 21 -5.39 -3.96 -5.49
N LEU A 22 -6.01 -2.88 -4.99
CA LEU A 22 -6.70 -2.89 -3.71
C LEU A 22 -8.05 -3.63 -3.79
N THR A 23 -8.42 -4.32 -2.72
CA THR A 23 -9.82 -4.81 -2.59
C THR A 23 -10.75 -3.63 -2.33
N ALA A 24 -12.06 -3.82 -2.52
CA ALA A 24 -13.04 -2.76 -2.29
C ALA A 24 -12.97 -2.20 -0.85
N GLU A 25 -12.79 -3.08 0.14
CA GLU A 25 -12.68 -2.70 1.55
C GLU A 25 -11.41 -1.90 1.82
N ALA A 26 -10.25 -2.39 1.37
CA ALA A 26 -8.99 -1.69 1.56
C ALA A 26 -8.98 -0.35 0.82
N ARG A 27 -9.54 -0.31 -0.39
CA ARG A 27 -9.69 0.90 -1.19
C ARG A 27 -10.50 1.97 -0.45
N SER A 28 -11.65 1.61 0.12
CA SER A 28 -12.49 2.55 0.87
C SER A 28 -11.77 3.14 2.10
N LEU A 29 -10.94 2.34 2.79
CA LEU A 29 -10.14 2.80 3.93
C LEU A 29 -8.97 3.69 3.49
N VAL A 30 -8.34 3.39 2.36
CA VAL A 30 -7.23 4.21 1.83
C VAL A 30 -7.76 5.53 1.24
N GLU A 31 -8.95 5.53 0.64
CA GLU A 31 -9.62 6.73 0.12
C GLU A 31 -10.05 7.72 1.22
N SER A 32 -10.20 7.28 2.48
CA SER A 32 -10.50 8.19 3.59
C SER A 32 -9.28 8.97 4.09
N LEU A 33 -8.07 8.65 3.60
CA LEU A 33 -6.83 9.31 3.98
C LEU A 33 -6.59 10.59 3.17
N SER A 34 -5.70 11.44 3.66
CA SER A 34 -5.10 12.52 2.87
C SER A 34 -4.46 11.97 1.59
N GLU A 35 -4.62 12.67 0.46
CA GLU A 35 -4.16 12.24 -0.87
C GLU A 35 -2.71 11.72 -0.85
N ARG A 36 -1.79 12.47 -0.22
CA ARG A 36 -0.38 12.08 -0.10
C ARG A 36 -0.18 10.77 0.66
N CYS A 37 -0.97 10.53 1.71
CA CYS A 37 -0.91 9.30 2.50
C CYS A 37 -1.57 8.14 1.76
N ALA A 38 -2.70 8.39 1.11
CA ALA A 38 -3.44 7.43 0.30
C ALA A 38 -2.56 6.88 -0.83
N ASP A 39 -1.95 7.76 -1.63
CA ASP A 39 -1.06 7.37 -2.72
C ASP A 39 0.18 6.61 -2.22
N GLY A 40 0.80 7.11 -1.14
CA GLY A 40 1.95 6.47 -0.52
C GLY A 40 1.64 5.07 0.01
N LEU A 41 0.51 4.92 0.69
CA LEU A 41 0.06 3.64 1.23
C LEU A 41 -0.35 2.67 0.11
N ALA A 42 -1.10 3.11 -0.89
CA ALA A 42 -1.48 2.29 -2.04
C ALA A 42 -0.23 1.72 -2.74
N MET A 43 0.78 2.57 -2.99
CA MET A 43 2.04 2.16 -3.60
C MET A 43 2.79 1.12 -2.77
N GLU A 44 2.90 1.31 -1.45
CA GLU A 44 3.61 0.36 -0.60
C GLU A 44 2.82 -0.94 -0.39
N LEU A 45 1.49 -0.91 -0.37
CA LEU A 45 0.64 -2.12 -0.38
C LEU A 45 0.85 -2.94 -1.66
N HIS A 46 0.85 -2.29 -2.82
CA HIS A 46 1.13 -2.93 -4.10
C HIS A 46 2.52 -3.55 -4.13
N ARG A 47 3.52 -2.81 -3.65
CA ARG A 47 4.90 -3.30 -3.55
C ARG A 47 5.04 -4.40 -2.53
N LEU A 48 4.29 -4.39 -1.42
CA LEU A 48 4.28 -5.49 -0.47
C LEU A 48 3.72 -6.77 -1.10
N ALA A 49 2.68 -6.66 -1.92
CA ALA A 49 2.06 -7.78 -2.63
C ALA A 49 2.97 -8.39 -3.72
N THR A 50 3.86 -7.58 -4.29
CA THR A 50 4.72 -7.98 -5.42
C THR A 50 6.19 -8.15 -5.03
N ALA A 51 6.61 -7.70 -3.84
CA ALA A 51 8.01 -7.76 -3.40
C ALA A 51 8.50 -9.19 -3.22
N GLY A 52 9.71 -9.45 -3.71
CA GLY A 52 10.50 -10.63 -3.35
C GLY A 52 11.24 -10.40 -2.03
N THR A 53 12.42 -9.77 -2.10
CA THR A 53 13.35 -9.69 -0.95
C THR A 53 13.05 -8.56 0.04
N ASP A 54 12.42 -7.48 -0.40
CA ASP A 54 12.23 -6.26 0.42
C ASP A 54 10.93 -6.27 1.24
N ARG A 55 10.27 -7.42 1.36
CA ARG A 55 8.92 -7.52 1.93
C ARG A 55 8.81 -6.94 3.34
N ASN A 56 9.75 -7.23 4.24
CA ASN A 56 9.75 -6.69 5.61
C ASN A 56 9.88 -5.17 5.61
N TYR A 57 10.70 -4.62 4.70
CA TYR A 57 10.83 -3.17 4.53
C TYR A 57 9.49 -2.57 4.05
N ARG A 58 8.84 -3.17 3.04
CA ARG A 58 7.54 -2.72 2.54
C ARG A 58 6.45 -2.76 3.61
N PHE A 59 6.40 -3.83 4.40
CA PHE A 59 5.46 -3.94 5.52
C PHE A 59 5.68 -2.81 6.54
N GLY A 60 6.93 -2.53 6.91
CA GLY A 60 7.28 -1.42 7.78
C GLY A 60 6.87 -0.05 7.21
N ARG A 61 6.96 0.13 5.90
CA ARG A 61 6.49 1.36 5.22
C ARG A 61 4.97 1.49 5.28
N CYS A 62 4.21 0.43 5.02
CA CYS A 62 2.74 0.45 5.17
C CYS A 62 2.34 0.83 6.59
N ARG A 63 2.96 0.19 7.59
CA ARG A 63 2.74 0.50 9.00
C ARG A 63 3.02 1.97 9.31
N GLY A 64 4.13 2.53 8.81
CA GLY A 64 4.47 3.93 9.02
C GLY A 64 3.44 4.91 8.45
N PHE A 65 2.84 4.62 7.29
CA PHE A 65 1.75 5.43 6.75
C PHE A 65 0.49 5.35 7.61
N ILE A 66 0.13 4.15 8.07
CA ILE A 66 -1.05 3.93 8.93
C ILE A 66 -0.89 4.65 10.28
N GLU A 67 0.30 4.53 10.91
CA GLU A 67 0.61 5.23 12.16
C GLU A 67 0.57 6.76 11.98
N ALA A 68 1.14 7.28 10.89
CA ALA A 68 1.11 8.70 10.59
C ALA A 68 -0.32 9.20 10.30
N ALA A 69 -1.17 8.41 9.67
CA ALA A 69 -2.58 8.73 9.46
C ALA A 69 -3.36 8.74 10.78
N GLY A 70 -3.12 7.77 11.67
CA GLY A 70 -3.71 7.75 13.01
C GLY A 70 -3.31 8.96 13.87
N GLN A 71 -2.04 9.40 13.79
CA GLN A 71 -1.57 10.62 14.49
C GLN A 71 -2.19 11.92 13.96
N ARG A 72 -2.76 11.90 12.75
CA ARG A 72 -3.42 13.03 12.11
C ARG A 72 -4.95 12.94 12.21
N ASP A 73 -5.47 12.01 12.99
CA ASP A 73 -6.90 11.71 13.12
C ASP A 73 -7.60 11.39 11.78
N GLU A 74 -6.85 10.92 10.77
CA GLU A 74 -7.39 10.48 9.47
C GLU A 74 -8.02 9.08 9.54
N LEU A 75 -7.68 8.32 10.59
CA LEU A 75 -8.19 6.98 10.86
C LEU A 75 -8.64 6.86 12.31
N THR A 76 -9.78 6.21 12.52
CA THR A 76 -10.10 5.65 13.83
C THR A 76 -9.16 4.49 14.16
N TYR A 77 -9.05 4.13 15.44
CA TYR A 77 -8.28 2.96 15.88
C TYR A 77 -8.71 1.68 15.15
N GLN A 78 -10.03 1.49 14.96
CA GLN A 78 -10.55 0.32 14.25
C GLN A 78 -10.08 0.29 12.79
N GLN A 79 -10.19 1.40 12.07
CA GLN A 79 -9.76 1.48 10.68
C GLN A 79 -8.24 1.28 10.53
N ALA A 80 -7.44 1.78 11.48
CA ALA A 80 -6.01 1.52 11.51
C ALA A 80 -5.71 0.03 11.74
N SER A 81 -6.44 -0.65 12.63
CA SER A 81 -6.34 -2.10 12.84
C SER A 81 -6.69 -2.87 11.57
N ASP A 82 -7.80 -2.53 10.92
CA ASP A 82 -8.26 -3.20 9.70
C ASP A 82 -7.23 -3.08 8.56
N LEU A 83 -6.59 -1.91 8.42
CA LEU A 83 -5.51 -1.71 7.45
C LEU A 83 -4.24 -2.51 7.79
N LEU A 84 -3.88 -2.64 9.07
CA LEU A 84 -2.74 -3.46 9.50
C LEU A 84 -3.00 -4.96 9.28
N ASP A 85 -4.23 -5.41 9.51
CA ASP A 85 -4.65 -6.78 9.23
C ASP A 85 -4.62 -7.06 7.72
N TYR A 86 -5.06 -6.10 6.90
CA TYR A 86 -4.94 -6.19 5.44
C TYR A 86 -3.47 -6.31 4.99
N CYS A 87 -2.57 -5.48 5.53
CA CYS A 87 -1.13 -5.59 5.27
C CYS A 87 -0.59 -6.99 5.63
N SER A 88 -1.00 -7.52 6.77
CA SER A 88 -0.55 -8.83 7.27
C SER A 88 -1.02 -9.96 6.37
N ARG A 89 -2.27 -9.89 5.87
CA ARG A 89 -2.80 -10.86 4.90
C ARG A 89 -2.01 -10.84 3.59
N ILE A 90 -1.63 -9.67 3.08
CA ILE A 90 -0.78 -9.55 1.89
C ILE A 90 0.59 -10.20 2.15
N ASP A 91 1.25 -9.88 3.26
CA ASP A 91 2.56 -10.45 3.63
C ASP A 91 2.51 -11.98 3.74
N LEU A 92 1.46 -12.51 4.39
CA LEU A 92 1.26 -13.96 4.53
C LEU A 92 1.00 -14.66 3.20
N ASN A 93 0.14 -14.09 2.35
CA ASN A 93 -0.13 -14.62 1.02
C ASN A 93 1.15 -14.66 0.18
N ARG A 94 1.96 -13.59 0.25
CA ARG A 94 3.23 -13.52 -0.45
C ARG A 94 4.20 -14.61 0.02
N ARG A 95 4.31 -14.84 1.34
CA ARG A 95 5.11 -15.94 1.91
C ARG A 95 4.64 -17.32 1.42
N ALA A 96 3.33 -17.52 1.30
CA ALA A 96 2.78 -18.78 0.81
C ALA A 96 3.16 -19.03 -0.65
N MET A 97 3.07 -18.01 -1.51
CA MET A 97 3.48 -18.10 -2.93
C MET A 97 4.97 -18.41 -3.08
N GLU A 98 5.83 -17.76 -2.30
CA GLU A 98 7.28 -18.00 -2.32
C GLU A 98 7.68 -19.41 -1.92
N ARG A 99 6.89 -20.06 -1.05
CA ARG A 99 7.12 -21.46 -0.67
C ARG A 99 6.70 -22.44 -1.76
N GLN A 100 5.69 -22.10 -2.57
CA GLN A 100 5.19 -22.95 -3.65
C GLN A 100 6.07 -22.89 -4.91
N SER A 101 6.87 -21.83 -5.08
CA SER A 101 7.79 -21.68 -6.22
C SER A 101 9.18 -22.30 -5.99
N LYS A 102 9.38 -23.04 -4.89
CA LYS A 102 10.63 -23.74 -4.54
C LYS A 102 10.42 -25.25 -4.62
#